data_AF-A0A8G1J6F5-F1
#
_entry.id   AF-A0A8G1J6F5-F1
#
_cell.length_a   1.000
_cell.length_b   1.000
_cell.length_c   1.000
_cell.angle_alpha   90.00
_cell.angle_beta   90.00
_cell.angle_gamma   90.00
#
_symmetry.space_group_name_H-M   'P 1'
#
loop_
_entity.id
_entity.type
_entity.pdbx_description
1 polymer ?
#
loop_
_entity_poly.entity_id
_entity_poly.type
_entity_poly.pdbx_seq_one_letter_code
_entity_poly.pdbx_strand_id
1 'polypeptide(L)'
;MTVTATEPRADNPVRAALRRWPTAIGIVFAVFTVWGLTSGVGLGAVVAASGLVYLGAAAVQRRGAAWPMFGVAFLVIAAADFTPWESDFGTWAVIGLAALLAVYGLLRGAARPAEGLPLQTLGMVAFGGIAALVLYVGEDLGSYLVAAGLLGHAAWDVYHHRKDIVVSRSLAEFCFVLDTLVAVVIIVVALRG
;
A
#
# COMPACT_ATOMS: atom_id res chain seq x y z
N MET A 1 -53.04 -19.85 -3.26
CA MET A 1 -51.65 -19.43 -3.52
C MET A 1 -51.52 -17.99 -3.10
N THR A 2 -50.83 -17.72 -2.00
CA THR A 2 -50.64 -16.37 -1.45
C THR A 2 -49.15 -16.08 -1.47
N VAL A 3 -48.72 -15.23 -2.39
CA VAL A 3 -47.33 -14.78 -2.50
C VAL A 3 -47.12 -13.71 -1.42
N THR A 4 -46.37 -14.05 -0.37
CA THR A 4 -45.86 -13.07 0.59
C THR A 4 -44.82 -12.21 -0.10
N ALA A 5 -45.13 -10.93 -0.30
CA ALA A 5 -44.17 -9.94 -0.75
C ALA A 5 -43.10 -9.74 0.33
N THR A 6 -41.84 -10.06 0.01
CA THR A 6 -40.68 -9.68 0.82
C THR A 6 -40.52 -8.17 0.75
N GLU A 7 -40.80 -7.46 1.84
CA GLU A 7 -40.47 -6.04 1.94
C GLU A 7 -38.95 -5.81 1.78
N PRO A 8 -38.52 -4.72 1.11
CA PRO A 8 -37.11 -4.38 1.00
C PRO A 8 -36.60 -4.03 2.40
N ARG A 9 -35.72 -4.87 2.94
CA ARG A 9 -35.04 -4.62 4.22
C ARG A 9 -34.27 -3.30 4.09
N ALA A 10 -34.71 -2.26 4.78
CA ALA A 10 -33.96 -1.02 4.89
C ALA A 10 -32.55 -1.35 5.43
N ASP A 11 -31.54 -1.20 4.59
CA ASP A 11 -30.16 -1.45 4.97
C ASP A 11 -29.77 -0.43 6.03
N ASN A 12 -29.54 -0.91 7.25
CA ASN A 12 -29.11 -0.07 8.36
C ASN A 12 -27.83 0.69 7.95
N PRO A 13 -27.81 2.04 7.95
CA PRO A 13 -26.65 2.83 7.53
C PRO A 13 -25.38 2.49 8.33
N VAL A 14 -25.54 2.02 9.57
CA VAL A 14 -24.44 1.51 10.41
C VAL A 14 -23.86 0.21 9.83
N ARG A 15 -24.70 -0.71 9.31
CA ARG A 15 -24.22 -1.92 8.61
C ARG A 15 -23.59 -1.60 7.27
N ALA A 16 -24.05 -0.57 6.56
CA ALA A 16 -23.43 -0.11 5.32
C ALA A 16 -22.05 0.54 5.59
N ALA A 17 -21.94 1.37 6.64
CA ALA A 17 -20.68 1.95 7.09
C ALA A 17 -19.69 0.88 7.60
N LEU A 18 -20.17 -0.10 8.38
CA LEU A 18 -19.37 -1.26 8.81
C LEU A 18 -18.94 -2.15 7.63
N ARG A 19 -19.56 -2.05 6.45
CA ARG A 19 -19.09 -2.72 5.23
C ARG A 19 -18.02 -1.94 4.47
N ARG A 20 -17.91 -0.61 4.69
CA ARG A 20 -16.94 0.28 4.04
C ARG A 20 -15.90 0.86 5.02
N TRP A 21 -15.71 0.21 6.17
CA TRP A 21 -14.69 0.61 7.12
C TRP A 21 -13.28 0.71 6.50
N PRO A 22 -12.85 -0.14 5.54
CA PRO A 22 -11.51 0.00 4.98
C PRO A 22 -11.36 1.26 4.15
N THR A 23 -12.38 1.60 3.33
CA THR A 23 -12.46 2.90 2.64
C THR A 23 -12.37 4.06 3.62
N ALA A 24 -13.14 4.04 4.71
CA ALA A 24 -13.15 5.12 5.69
C ALA A 24 -11.77 5.31 6.36
N ILE A 25 -11.11 4.22 6.75
CA ILE A 25 -9.76 4.27 7.31
C ILE A 25 -8.76 4.75 6.25
N GLY A 26 -8.92 4.34 4.99
CA GLY A 26 -8.06 4.78 3.87
C GLY A 26 -8.12 6.29 3.66
N ILE A 27 -9.32 6.88 3.73
CA ILE A 27 -9.50 8.34 3.66
C ILE A 27 -8.81 9.03 4.84
N VAL A 28 -9.00 8.53 6.07
CA VAL A 28 -8.37 9.12 7.26
C VAL A 28 -6.85 9.08 7.17
N PHE A 29 -6.28 7.94 6.75
CA PHE A 29 -4.84 7.80 6.54
C PHE A 29 -4.36 8.70 5.40
N ALA A 30 -5.10 8.84 4.30
CA ALA A 30 -4.73 9.73 3.21
C ALA A 30 -4.63 11.18 3.69
N VAL A 31 -5.63 11.66 4.45
CA VAL A 31 -5.61 12.99 5.06
C VAL A 31 -4.42 13.15 5.99
N PHE A 32 -4.13 12.14 6.83
CA PHE A 32 -2.97 12.16 7.73
C PHE A 32 -1.64 12.21 6.95
N THR A 33 -1.47 11.39 5.92
CA THR A 33 -0.23 11.28 5.12
C THR A 33 0.06 12.56 4.35
N VAL A 34 -0.96 13.24 3.82
CA VAL A 34 -0.75 14.46 3.04
C VAL A 34 -0.82 15.74 3.87
N TRP A 35 -1.01 15.61 5.18
CA TRP A 35 -1.13 16.77 6.06
C TRP A 35 0.19 17.54 6.11
N GLY A 36 0.18 18.78 5.61
CA GLY A 36 1.38 19.61 5.54
C GLY A 36 2.38 19.19 4.44
N LEU A 37 1.94 18.38 3.47
CA LEU A 37 2.77 17.95 2.35
C LEU A 37 3.18 19.14 1.48
N THR A 38 4.49 19.38 1.37
CA THR A 38 5.08 20.39 0.49
C THR A 38 5.60 19.82 -0.82
N SER A 39 6.01 18.54 -0.83
CA SER A 39 6.39 17.81 -2.03
C SER A 39 6.20 16.31 -1.89
N GLY A 40 6.10 15.60 -3.02
CA GLY A 40 5.83 14.16 -3.03
C GLY A 40 7.04 13.28 -2.74
N VAL A 41 8.27 13.80 -2.88
CA VAL A 41 9.52 13.02 -2.78
C VAL A 41 9.66 12.30 -1.44
N GLY A 42 9.27 12.95 -0.34
CA GLY A 42 9.35 12.37 1.01
C GLY A 42 8.48 11.12 1.21
N LEU A 43 7.55 10.84 0.29
CA LEU A 43 6.67 9.68 0.35
C LEU A 43 7.21 8.47 -0.42
N GLY A 44 8.47 8.48 -0.88
CA GLY A 44 9.11 7.32 -1.51
C GLY A 44 9.05 6.04 -0.65
N ALA A 45 9.26 6.16 0.67
CA ALA A 45 9.15 5.03 1.58
C ALA A 45 7.74 4.41 1.61
N VAL A 46 6.70 5.21 1.37
CA VAL A 46 5.30 4.73 1.28
C VAL A 46 5.12 3.86 0.03
N VAL A 47 5.72 4.23 -1.10
CA VAL A 47 5.71 3.40 -2.33
C VAL A 47 6.45 2.07 -2.10
N ALA A 48 7.60 2.09 -1.42
CA ALA A 48 8.28 0.84 -1.08
C ALA A 48 7.44 -0.02 -0.11
N ALA A 49 6.77 0.61 0.86
CA ALA A 49 5.95 -0.07 1.85
C ALA A 49 4.73 -0.76 1.22
N SER A 50 4.11 -0.17 0.21
CA SER A 50 2.98 -0.76 -0.49
C SER A 50 3.35 -2.09 -1.15
N GLY A 51 4.55 -2.21 -1.73
CA GLY A 51 5.12 -3.47 -2.21
C GLY A 51 5.46 -4.46 -1.08
N LEU A 52 6.07 -3.97 0.01
CA LEU A 52 6.47 -4.80 1.16
C LEU A 52 5.28 -5.51 1.79
N VAL A 53 4.14 -4.84 1.93
CA VAL A 53 2.95 -5.42 2.56
C VAL A 53 2.46 -6.65 1.81
N TYR A 54 2.44 -6.57 0.49
CA TYR A 54 2.05 -7.67 -0.41
C TYR A 54 3.06 -8.81 -0.37
N LEU A 55 4.35 -8.48 -0.47
CA LEU A 55 5.43 -9.45 -0.39
C LEU A 55 5.45 -10.18 0.95
N GLY A 56 5.27 -9.47 2.06
CA GLY A 56 5.21 -10.03 3.41
C GLY A 56 4.02 -10.97 3.58
N ALA A 57 2.83 -10.58 3.10
CA ALA A 57 1.66 -11.46 3.11
C ALA A 57 1.89 -12.73 2.28
N ALA A 58 2.54 -12.61 1.12
CA ALA A 58 2.93 -13.74 0.28
C ALA A 58 3.98 -14.65 0.94
N ALA A 59 5.00 -14.07 1.59
CA ALA A 59 6.05 -14.81 2.29
C ALA A 59 5.51 -15.59 3.51
N VAL A 60 4.54 -15.02 4.22
CA VAL A 60 3.83 -15.70 5.32
C VAL A 60 2.80 -16.72 4.79
N GLN A 61 2.43 -16.63 3.51
CA GLN A 61 1.36 -17.41 2.86
C GLN A 61 0.00 -17.27 3.56
N ARG A 62 -0.27 -16.09 4.14
CA ARG A 62 -1.54 -15.79 4.80
C ARG A 62 -2.04 -14.41 4.41
N ARG A 63 -3.22 -14.36 3.79
CA ARG A 63 -3.85 -13.09 3.37
C ARG A 63 -4.10 -12.12 4.54
N GLY A 64 -4.43 -12.66 5.70
CA GLY A 64 -4.61 -11.88 6.93
C GLY A 64 -3.32 -11.25 7.47
N ALA A 65 -2.14 -11.72 7.05
CA ALA A 65 -0.86 -11.15 7.46
C ALA A 65 -0.61 -9.76 6.86
N ALA A 66 -1.40 -9.35 5.85
CA ALA A 66 -1.25 -8.07 5.19
C ALA A 66 -1.49 -6.87 6.14
N TRP A 67 -2.46 -6.96 7.08
CA TRP A 67 -2.68 -5.92 8.10
C TRP A 67 -1.51 -5.79 9.09
N PRO A 68 -1.00 -6.88 9.70
CA PRO A 68 0.24 -6.83 10.46
C PRO A 68 1.42 -6.27 9.67
N MET A 69 1.59 -6.65 8.40
CA MET A 69 2.68 -6.14 7.56
C MET A 69 2.54 -4.64 7.29
N PHE A 70 1.31 -4.14 7.10
CA PHE A 70 1.06 -2.70 7.03
C PHE A 70 1.47 -2.00 8.32
N GLY A 71 1.10 -2.55 9.48
CA GLY A 71 1.51 -2.02 10.78
C GLY A 71 3.04 -2.01 10.95
N VAL A 72 3.72 -3.08 10.54
CA VAL A 72 5.19 -3.16 10.55
C VAL A 72 5.79 -2.09 9.63
N ALA A 73 5.30 -1.96 8.40
CA ALA A 73 5.80 -0.96 7.46
C ALA A 73 5.62 0.46 8.00
N PHE A 74 4.45 0.76 8.54
CA PHE A 74 4.15 2.04 9.17
C PHE A 74 5.10 2.34 10.33
N LEU A 75 5.32 1.35 11.22
CA LEU A 75 6.25 1.51 12.34
C LEU A 75 7.70 1.68 11.90
N VAL A 76 8.13 0.97 10.84
CA VAL A 76 9.50 1.12 10.30
C VAL A 76 9.71 2.53 9.74
N ILE A 77 8.74 3.05 8.97
CA ILE A 77 8.81 4.42 8.44
C ILE A 77 8.80 5.43 9.60
N ALA A 78 7.83 5.32 10.50
CA ALA A 78 7.72 6.23 11.63
C ALA A 78 8.97 6.19 12.52
N ALA A 79 9.55 5.01 12.75
CA ALA A 79 10.78 4.88 13.53
C ALA A 79 11.98 5.52 12.83
N ALA A 80 12.05 5.45 11.48
CA ALA A 80 13.13 6.06 10.70
C ALA A 80 13.22 7.57 10.94
N ASP A 81 12.08 8.25 11.08
CA ASP A 81 12.00 9.69 11.35
C ASP A 81 12.59 10.11 12.72
N PHE A 82 12.70 9.17 13.67
CA PHE A 82 13.31 9.41 14.98
C PHE A 82 14.78 9.01 15.06
N THR A 83 15.37 8.58 13.94
CA THR A 83 16.77 8.17 13.92
C THR A 83 17.68 9.33 13.48
N PRO A 84 18.93 9.39 13.93
CA PRO A 84 19.88 10.45 13.54
C PRO A 84 20.46 10.27 12.12
N TRP A 85 19.87 9.38 11.31
CA TRP A 85 20.40 9.00 10.00
C TRP A 85 19.83 9.92 8.91
N GLU A 86 20.37 9.80 7.71
CA GLU A 86 19.88 10.53 6.54
C GLU A 86 18.37 10.30 6.32
N SER A 87 17.69 11.31 5.75
CA SER A 87 16.24 11.29 5.47
C SER A 87 15.78 10.08 4.64
N ASP A 88 16.70 9.51 3.86
CA ASP A 88 16.42 8.42 2.93
C ASP A 88 16.44 7.04 3.61
N PHE A 89 16.82 6.98 4.90
CA PHE A 89 16.95 5.75 5.66
C PHE A 89 15.64 4.94 5.69
N GLY A 90 14.49 5.62 5.76
CA GLY A 90 13.17 4.95 5.77
C GLY A 90 12.94 4.10 4.51
N THR A 91 13.26 4.63 3.33
CA THR A 91 13.13 3.93 2.04
C THR A 91 14.01 2.68 2.02
N TRP A 92 15.28 2.82 2.39
CA TRP A 92 16.23 1.71 2.41
C TRP A 92 15.90 0.66 3.48
N ALA A 93 15.40 1.07 4.64
CA ALA A 93 14.96 0.17 5.70
C ALA A 93 13.79 -0.72 5.23
N VAL A 94 12.81 -0.13 4.54
CA VAL A 94 11.69 -0.87 3.96
C VAL A 94 12.17 -1.84 2.86
N ILE A 95 13.04 -1.40 1.95
CA ILE A 95 13.60 -2.27 0.90
C ILE A 95 14.40 -3.42 1.52
N GLY A 96 15.22 -3.14 2.52
CA GLY A 96 16.00 -4.16 3.24
C GLY A 96 15.10 -5.19 3.92
N LEU A 97 14.05 -4.74 4.60
CA LEU A 97 13.07 -5.64 5.23
C LEU A 97 12.34 -6.48 4.18
N ALA A 98 11.98 -5.90 3.03
CA ALA A 98 11.37 -6.63 1.93
C ALA A 98 12.29 -7.74 1.40
N ALA A 99 13.59 -7.47 1.25
CA ALA A 99 14.57 -8.48 0.84
C ALA A 99 14.66 -9.64 1.86
N LEU A 100 14.66 -9.33 3.16
CA LEU A 100 14.64 -10.35 4.21
C LEU A 100 13.36 -11.21 4.14
N LEU A 101 12.21 -10.60 3.91
CA LEU A 101 10.93 -11.30 3.76
C LEU A 101 10.91 -12.18 2.48
N ALA A 102 11.48 -11.71 1.38
CA ALA A 102 11.62 -12.52 0.16
C ALA A 102 12.47 -13.76 0.41
N VAL A 103 13.64 -13.60 1.05
CA VAL A 103 14.51 -14.73 1.43
C VAL A 103 13.78 -15.68 2.37
N TYR A 104 13.13 -15.16 3.41
CA TYR A 104 12.32 -15.96 4.34
C TYR A 104 11.23 -16.77 3.61
N GLY A 105 10.49 -16.15 2.69
CA GLY A 105 9.46 -16.81 1.89
C GLY A 105 10.05 -17.93 1.02
N LEU A 106 11.20 -17.71 0.38
CA LEU A 106 11.90 -18.72 -0.42
C LEU A 106 12.35 -19.90 0.44
N LEU A 107 12.96 -19.64 1.60
CA LEU A 107 13.39 -20.68 2.54
C LEU A 107 12.21 -21.52 3.07
N ARG A 108 11.01 -20.93 3.15
CA ARG A 108 9.77 -21.61 3.55
C ARG A 108 9.06 -22.33 2.41
N GLY A 109 9.60 -22.31 1.19
CA GLY A 109 8.99 -22.97 0.03
C GLY A 109 7.81 -22.22 -0.57
N ALA A 110 7.66 -20.92 -0.31
CA ALA A 110 6.57 -20.09 -0.83
C ALA A 110 6.73 -19.68 -2.31
N ALA A 111 7.64 -20.32 -3.05
CA ALA A 111 7.90 -20.05 -4.47
C ALA A 111 6.72 -20.43 -5.39
N ARG A 112 5.67 -21.08 -4.87
CA ARG A 112 4.42 -21.37 -5.57
C ARG A 112 3.21 -20.99 -4.71
N PRO A 113 2.08 -20.60 -5.32
CA PRO A 113 1.88 -20.42 -6.77
C PRO A 113 2.56 -19.14 -7.30
N ALA A 114 2.63 -18.96 -8.63
CA ALA A 114 3.37 -17.85 -9.24
C ALA A 114 2.82 -16.47 -8.85
N GLU A 115 1.52 -16.40 -8.60
CA GLU A 115 0.80 -15.22 -8.13
C GLU A 115 1.12 -14.86 -6.67
N GLY A 116 1.74 -15.79 -5.93
CA GLY A 116 2.24 -15.59 -4.57
C GLY A 116 3.58 -14.86 -4.56
N LEU A 117 4.57 -15.45 -3.90
CA LEU A 117 5.87 -14.82 -3.67
C LEU A 117 6.54 -14.30 -4.96
N PRO A 118 6.59 -15.04 -6.10
CA PRO A 118 7.27 -14.55 -7.29
C PRO A 118 6.70 -13.24 -7.85
N LEU A 119 5.38 -13.16 -8.03
CA LEU A 119 4.73 -11.95 -8.52
C LEU A 119 4.87 -10.78 -7.55
N GLN A 120 4.77 -11.03 -6.23
CA GLN A 120 4.95 -9.95 -5.26
C GLN A 120 6.40 -9.49 -5.14
N THR A 121 7.37 -10.38 -5.34
CA THR A 121 8.78 -9.98 -5.45
C THR A 121 8.99 -9.09 -6.67
N LEU A 122 8.37 -9.42 -7.81
CA LEU A 122 8.43 -8.56 -9.00
C LEU A 122 7.77 -7.19 -8.74
N GLY A 123 6.61 -7.18 -8.08
CA GLY A 123 5.95 -5.95 -7.64
C GLY A 123 6.86 -5.13 -6.73
N MET A 124 7.50 -5.76 -5.74
CA MET A 124 8.45 -5.10 -4.83
C MET A 124 9.67 -4.53 -5.57
N VAL A 125 10.21 -5.24 -6.57
CA VAL A 125 11.31 -4.72 -7.39
C VAL A 125 10.86 -3.47 -8.16
N ALA A 126 9.64 -3.46 -8.69
CA ALA A 126 9.10 -2.29 -9.38
C ALA A 126 8.86 -1.11 -8.43
N PHE A 127 8.11 -1.31 -7.34
CA PHE A 127 7.76 -0.23 -6.40
C PHE A 127 8.97 0.23 -5.57
N GLY A 128 9.79 -0.70 -5.08
CA GLY A 128 11.04 -0.39 -4.40
C GLY A 128 12.06 0.26 -5.34
N GLY A 129 12.10 -0.13 -6.60
CA GLY A 129 12.93 0.51 -7.63
C GLY A 129 12.51 1.95 -7.90
N ILE A 130 11.20 2.23 -8.00
CA ILE A 130 10.67 3.60 -8.10
C ILE A 130 11.07 4.40 -6.85
N ALA A 131 10.85 3.85 -5.65
CA ALA A 131 11.18 4.52 -4.40
C ALA A 131 12.67 4.84 -4.28
N ALA A 132 13.54 3.92 -4.71
CA ALA A 132 14.99 4.15 -4.74
C ALA A 132 15.38 5.20 -5.79
N LEU A 133 14.78 5.17 -6.98
CA LEU A 133 15.06 6.13 -8.06
C LEU A 133 14.73 7.57 -7.65
N VAL A 134 13.65 7.76 -6.88
CA VAL A 134 13.23 9.06 -6.36
C VAL A 134 14.35 9.76 -5.58
N LEU A 135 15.25 9.01 -4.92
CA LEU A 135 16.39 9.54 -4.15
C LEU A 135 17.49 10.16 -5.02
N TYR A 136 17.49 9.86 -6.32
CA TYR A 136 18.56 10.27 -7.25
C TYR A 136 18.07 11.27 -8.31
N VAL A 137 16.81 11.72 -8.22
CA VAL A 137 16.22 12.66 -9.17
C VAL A 137 15.81 13.95 -8.46
N GLY A 138 15.57 15.01 -9.24
CA GLY A 138 15.08 16.29 -8.70
C GLY A 138 13.66 16.19 -8.15
N GLU A 139 13.29 17.15 -7.30
CA GLU A 139 12.03 17.17 -6.55
C GLU A 139 10.77 17.06 -7.42
N ASP A 140 10.80 17.71 -8.57
CA ASP A 140 9.69 17.77 -9.52
C ASP A 140 9.42 16.38 -10.14
N LEU A 141 10.44 15.78 -10.75
CA LEU A 141 10.36 14.43 -11.32
C LEU A 141 10.10 13.38 -10.22
N GLY A 142 10.73 13.52 -9.06
CA GLY A 142 10.54 12.62 -7.93
C GLY A 142 9.10 12.59 -7.45
N SER A 143 8.44 13.75 -7.35
CA SER A 143 7.03 13.84 -6.96
C SER A 143 6.11 13.10 -7.95
N TYR A 144 6.32 13.27 -9.26
CA TYR A 144 5.56 12.53 -10.27
C TYR A 144 5.84 11.02 -10.25
N LEU A 145 7.08 10.60 -9.99
CA LEU A 145 7.43 9.19 -9.84
C LEU A 145 6.74 8.54 -8.64
N VAL A 146 6.69 9.24 -7.50
CA VAL A 146 5.95 8.77 -6.32
C VAL A 146 4.46 8.65 -6.64
N ALA A 147 3.85 9.68 -7.23
CA ALA A 147 2.44 9.63 -7.62
C ALA A 147 2.15 8.49 -8.60
N ALA A 148 3.02 8.27 -9.59
CA ALA A 148 2.92 7.16 -10.53
C ALA A 148 3.06 5.80 -9.83
N GLY A 149 3.98 5.68 -8.87
CA GLY A 149 4.16 4.48 -8.05
C GLY A 149 2.91 4.13 -7.26
N LEU A 150 2.31 5.11 -6.58
CA LEU A 150 1.07 4.95 -5.82
C LEU A 150 -0.12 4.60 -6.73
N LEU A 151 -0.29 5.27 -7.88
CA LEU A 151 -1.35 4.91 -8.83
C LEU A 151 -1.16 3.52 -9.44
N GLY A 152 0.10 3.14 -9.72
CA GLY A 152 0.45 1.79 -10.15
C GLY A 152 0.11 0.74 -9.10
N HIS A 153 0.34 1.04 -7.82
CA HIS A 153 -0.05 0.19 -6.70
C HIS A 153 -1.57 0.15 -6.51
N ALA A 154 -2.29 1.26 -6.63
CA ALA A 154 -3.75 1.28 -6.62
C ALA A 154 -4.34 0.38 -7.73
N ALA A 155 -3.73 0.34 -8.91
CA ALA A 155 -4.12 -0.62 -9.95
C ALA A 155 -3.82 -2.08 -9.55
N TRP A 156 -2.70 -2.31 -8.86
CA TRP A 156 -2.32 -3.60 -8.27
C TRP A 156 -3.33 -4.07 -7.22
N ASP A 157 -3.82 -3.16 -6.38
CA ASP A 157 -4.87 -3.40 -5.39
C ASP A 157 -6.17 -3.84 -6.05
N VAL A 158 -6.59 -3.16 -7.13
CA VAL A 158 -7.80 -3.54 -7.88
C VAL A 158 -7.67 -4.97 -8.41
N TYR A 159 -6.51 -5.35 -8.95
CA TYR A 159 -6.25 -6.71 -9.40
C TYR A 159 -6.39 -7.73 -8.25
N HIS A 160 -5.71 -7.49 -7.11
CA HIS A 160 -5.74 -8.41 -5.97
C HIS A 160 -7.09 -8.46 -5.26
N HIS A 161 -7.80 -7.33 -5.18
CA HIS A 161 -9.15 -7.25 -4.64
C HIS A 161 -10.13 -8.06 -5.50
N ARG A 162 -10.07 -7.91 -6.82
CA ARG A 162 -10.96 -8.63 -7.76
C ARG A 162 -10.69 -10.13 -7.76
N LYS A 163 -9.42 -10.52 -7.77
CA LYS A 163 -8.99 -11.93 -7.76
C LYS A 163 -9.13 -12.56 -6.38
N ASP A 164 -9.23 -11.75 -5.33
CA ASP A 164 -9.22 -12.20 -3.93
C ASP A 164 -8.02 -13.14 -3.72
N ILE A 165 -6.80 -12.61 -3.84
CA ILE A 165 -5.54 -13.35 -3.67
C ILE A 165 -4.51 -12.52 -2.91
N VAL A 166 -3.54 -13.19 -2.29
CA VAL A 166 -2.36 -12.64 -1.59
C VAL A 166 -2.65 -11.81 -0.34
N VAL A 167 -3.50 -10.80 -0.42
CA VAL A 167 -3.90 -9.92 0.69
C VAL A 167 -5.40 -10.04 0.97
N SER A 168 -5.84 -9.55 2.11
CA SER A 168 -7.27 -9.44 2.41
C SER A 168 -7.94 -8.37 1.52
N ARG A 169 -9.20 -8.59 1.11
CA ARG A 169 -9.98 -7.58 0.37
C ARG A 169 -10.06 -6.24 1.08
N SER A 170 -10.18 -6.26 2.40
CA SER A 170 -10.20 -5.03 3.21
C SER A 170 -8.90 -4.24 3.09
N LEU A 171 -7.74 -4.91 3.09
CA LEU A 171 -6.48 -4.20 2.96
C LEU A 171 -6.32 -3.64 1.55
N ALA A 172 -6.64 -4.41 0.51
CA ALA A 172 -6.58 -3.92 -0.86
C ALA A 172 -7.52 -2.73 -1.10
N GLU A 173 -8.72 -2.74 -0.52
CA GLU A 173 -9.64 -1.58 -0.58
C GLU A 173 -9.07 -0.36 0.15
N PHE A 174 -8.47 -0.57 1.32
CA PHE A 174 -7.82 0.47 2.10
C PHE A 174 -6.64 1.11 1.33
N CYS A 175 -5.72 0.30 0.80
CA CYS A 175 -4.55 0.76 0.03
C CYS A 175 -4.99 1.47 -1.26
N PHE A 176 -5.99 0.94 -1.97
CA PHE A 176 -6.49 1.57 -3.19
C PHE A 176 -6.96 3.01 -2.95
N VAL A 177 -7.73 3.22 -1.88
CA VAL A 177 -8.27 4.53 -1.52
C VAL A 177 -7.15 5.46 -1.05
N LEU A 178 -6.26 4.96 -0.18
CA LEU A 178 -5.11 5.71 0.33
C LEU A 178 -4.23 6.20 -0.82
N ASP A 179 -3.74 5.29 -1.65
CA ASP A 179 -2.75 5.55 -2.69
C ASP A 179 -3.32 6.46 -3.77
N THR A 180 -4.59 6.26 -4.16
CA THR A 180 -5.26 7.14 -5.13
C THR A 180 -5.37 8.57 -4.61
N LEU A 181 -5.81 8.76 -3.37
CA LEU A 181 -5.98 10.10 -2.80
C LEU A 181 -4.65 10.80 -2.58
N VAL A 182 -3.65 10.09 -2.04
CA VAL A 182 -2.31 10.63 -1.82
C VAL A 182 -1.68 11.03 -3.16
N ALA A 183 -1.75 10.18 -4.19
CA ALA A 183 -1.22 10.50 -5.52
C ALA A 183 -1.88 11.73 -6.14
N VAL A 184 -3.21 11.86 -6.03
CA VAL A 184 -3.94 13.04 -6.51
C VAL A 184 -3.45 14.31 -5.82
N VAL A 185 -3.26 14.27 -4.50
CA VAL A 185 -2.75 15.43 -3.76
C VAL A 185 -1.32 15.77 -4.15
N ILE A 186 -0.43 14.77 -4.29
CA ILE A 186 0.95 14.98 -4.78
C ILE A 186 0.93 15.71 -6.14
N ILE A 187 0.12 15.25 -7.09
CA ILE A 187 0.02 15.86 -8.42
C ILE A 187 -0.48 17.31 -8.30
N VAL A 188 -1.49 17.56 -7.47
CA VAL A 188 -2.00 18.93 -7.25
C VAL A 188 -0.94 19.85 -6.64
N VAL A 189 -0.15 19.36 -5.69
CA VAL A 189 0.95 20.11 -5.06
C VAL A 189 2.06 20.38 -6.08
N ALA A 190 2.52 19.36 -6.81
CA ALA A 190 3.56 19.51 -7.83
C ALA A 190 3.17 20.50 -8.95
N LEU A 191 1.90 20.55 -9.33
CA LEU A 191 1.39 21.51 -10.31
C LEU A 191 1.32 22.96 -9.80
N ARG A 192 1.40 23.19 -8.48
CA ARG A 192 1.31 24.52 -7.86
C ARG A 192 2.67 25.18 -7.61
N GLY A 193 3.77 24.42 -7.67
CA GLY A 193 5.11 24.87 -7.31
C GLY A 193 5.25 25.15 -5.82
#